data_AF-A0A161YTB1-F1
#
_entry.id   AF-A0A161YTB1-F1
#
_cell.length_a   1.000
_cell.length_b   1.000
_cell.length_c   1.000
_cell.angle_alpha   90.00
_cell.angle_beta   90.00
_cell.angle_gamma   90.00
#
_symmetry.space_group_name_H-M   'P 1'
#
loop_
_entity.id
_entity.type
_entity.pdbx_description
1 polymer ?
#
loop_
_entity_poly.entity_id
_entity_poly.type
_entity_poly.pdbx_seq_one_letter_code
_entity_poly.pdbx_strand_id
1 'polypeptide(L)'
;MALIENFWQLFVVSAPWLMLGLLLAGLLNVFIPKNFLQRHLGKEGLWTTVKAALIGAPMPLCSCGVIPAAIGLRRAGGSKSATTAFLVSTPETGVDSISVSYALLGPFMAIIRPIAAVASAITAGLLVGRDKQVNEPLEAAQSEEKTSSCCGTEKHVAPPVAKTSCCSTDAATVAQVNSCKSVAVETSCCETKQPVVPSSVHHHSQKEQTHTSQSCCEHDTEPKKADACCSTQLPVVPSFGNKLWQATKFSCNKLLSDTMVWLLIGIFFAALVQTYVPTEFLAQWGDGILAMLVVILISIPMYICATASTPIAAGLLLAGVSPGAVLVFMLAGPATNVATIGVVAKELGQRAVAAYIVAVIGVAIVFGFLTDYLVLQFGFEVAPMVGHEHEVLPIWLSQVSALVLAALMLRLFVIDLKQRLAN
;
A
#
# COMPACT_ATOMS: atom_id res chain seq x y z
N MET A 1 -5.41 23.83 -28.08
CA MET A 1 -5.48 24.46 -26.75
C MET A 1 -6.43 23.70 -25.83
N ALA A 2 -7.61 23.29 -26.31
CA ALA A 2 -8.58 22.47 -25.57
C ALA A 2 -7.99 21.30 -24.76
N LEU A 3 -7.07 20.50 -25.33
CA LEU A 3 -6.46 19.38 -24.60
C LEU A 3 -5.65 19.81 -23.37
N ILE A 4 -4.88 20.90 -23.46
CA ILE A 4 -4.07 21.41 -22.35
C ILE A 4 -4.98 22.01 -21.27
N GLU A 5 -6.05 22.69 -21.69
CA GLU A 5 -7.06 23.24 -20.78
C GLU A 5 -7.78 22.13 -20.03
N ASN A 6 -8.28 21.10 -20.73
CA ASN A 6 -8.92 19.94 -20.10
C ASN A 6 -7.98 19.21 -19.15
N PHE A 7 -6.71 19.02 -19.54
CA PHE A 7 -5.70 18.43 -18.69
C PHE A 7 -5.48 19.26 -17.41
N TRP A 8 -5.31 20.58 -17.54
CA TRP A 8 -5.10 21.46 -16.40
C TRP A 8 -6.31 21.50 -15.47
N GLN A 9 -7.53 21.58 -16.02
CA GLN A 9 -8.76 21.55 -15.25
C GLN A 9 -8.91 20.24 -14.47
N LEU A 10 -8.69 19.09 -15.13
CA LEU A 10 -8.71 17.79 -14.47
C LEU A 10 -7.65 17.68 -13.37
N PHE A 11 -6.46 18.23 -13.60
CA PHE A 11 -5.40 18.25 -12.59
C PHE A 11 -5.79 19.11 -11.38
N VAL A 12 -6.30 20.32 -11.58
CA VAL A 12 -6.72 21.24 -10.52
C VAL A 12 -7.87 20.66 -9.69
N VAL A 13 -8.85 20.06 -10.35
CA VAL A 13 -10.00 19.42 -9.68
C VAL A 13 -9.55 18.18 -8.90
N SER A 14 -8.59 17.40 -9.41
CA SER A 14 -8.13 16.17 -8.77
C SER A 14 -7.15 16.41 -7.61
N ALA A 15 -6.39 17.51 -7.63
CA ALA A 15 -5.33 17.81 -6.67
C ALA A 15 -5.76 17.82 -5.19
N PRO A 16 -6.87 18.45 -4.77
CA PRO A 16 -7.24 18.48 -3.35
C PRO A 16 -7.61 17.08 -2.84
N TRP A 17 -8.31 16.29 -3.66
CA TRP A 17 -8.67 14.92 -3.33
C TRP A 17 -7.47 13.97 -3.30
N LEU A 18 -6.49 14.20 -4.19
CA LEU A 18 -5.22 13.51 -4.19
C LEU A 18 -4.42 13.78 -2.92
N MET A 19 -4.30 15.05 -2.53
CA MET A 19 -3.64 15.44 -1.28
C MET A 19 -4.34 14.84 -0.05
N LEU A 20 -5.68 14.84 -0.04
CA LEU A 20 -6.48 14.22 1.02
C LEU A 20 -6.25 12.70 1.08
N GLY A 21 -6.23 12.02 -0.06
CA GLY A 21 -5.98 10.58 -0.14
C GLY A 21 -4.57 10.19 0.29
N LEU A 22 -3.56 10.98 -0.09
CA LEU A 22 -2.19 10.83 0.40
C LEU A 22 -2.13 11.03 1.92
N LEU A 23 -2.74 12.09 2.44
CA LEU A 23 -2.78 12.35 3.89
C LEU A 23 -3.43 11.19 4.66
N LEU A 24 -4.59 10.71 4.18
CA LEU A 24 -5.29 9.58 4.77
C LEU A 24 -4.45 8.29 4.68
N ALA A 25 -3.78 8.01 3.58
CA ALA A 25 -2.89 6.85 3.46
C ALA A 25 -1.73 6.90 4.48
N GLY A 26 -1.13 8.07 4.70
CA GLY A 26 -0.12 8.27 5.74
C GLY A 26 -0.66 8.07 7.14
N LEU A 27 -1.84 8.63 7.41
CA LEU A 27 -2.49 8.50 8.70
C LEU A 27 -2.84 7.04 8.99
N LEU A 28 -3.40 6.33 8.01
CA LEU A 28 -3.70 4.90 8.11
C LEU A 28 -2.43 4.09 8.44
N ASN A 29 -1.30 4.36 7.78
CA ASN A 29 -0.05 3.62 8.05
C ASN A 29 0.55 3.91 9.43
N VAL A 30 0.38 5.13 9.97
CA VAL A 30 0.95 5.52 11.27
C VAL A 30 0.01 5.20 12.44
N PHE A 31 -1.31 5.36 12.25
CA PHE A 31 -2.30 5.19 13.30
C PHE A 31 -2.87 3.77 13.40
N ILE A 32 -2.89 3.00 12.31
CA ILE A 32 -3.41 1.63 12.36
C ILE A 32 -2.27 0.68 12.76
N PRO A 33 -2.32 0.08 13.97
CA PRO A 33 -1.32 -0.89 14.37
C PRO A 33 -1.43 -2.13 13.49
N LYS A 34 -0.28 -2.62 12.99
CA LYS A 34 -0.20 -3.82 12.14
C LYS A 34 -0.96 -5.02 12.71
N ASN A 35 -0.96 -5.19 14.03
CA ASN A 35 -1.67 -6.26 14.73
C ASN A 35 -3.20 -6.20 14.51
N PHE A 36 -3.80 -5.00 14.56
CA PHE A 36 -5.23 -4.84 14.32
C PHE A 36 -5.56 -5.15 12.87
N LEU A 37 -4.71 -4.67 11.96
CA LEU A 37 -4.91 -4.82 10.53
C LEU A 37 -4.75 -6.27 10.08
N GLN A 38 -3.70 -6.96 10.49
CA GLN A 38 -3.48 -8.37 10.19
C GLN A 38 -4.60 -9.25 10.77
N ARG A 39 -5.09 -8.93 11.98
CA ARG A 39 -6.18 -9.70 12.61
C ARG A 39 -7.52 -9.56 11.90
N HIS A 40 -7.83 -8.38 11.35
CA HIS A 40 -9.14 -8.10 10.73
C HIS A 40 -9.15 -8.21 9.20
N LEU A 41 -8.04 -7.85 8.54
CA LEU A 41 -7.93 -7.71 7.08
C LEU A 41 -6.80 -8.55 6.47
N GLY A 42 -5.96 -9.21 7.29
CA GLY A 42 -4.81 -9.99 6.80
C GLY A 42 -5.12 -11.40 6.31
N LYS A 43 -6.25 -11.99 6.71
CA LYS A 43 -6.67 -13.32 6.23
C LYS A 43 -7.47 -13.20 4.94
N GLU A 44 -7.23 -14.08 3.98
CA GLU A 44 -8.11 -14.23 2.81
C GLU A 44 -9.46 -14.83 3.25
N GLY A 45 -10.57 -14.31 2.72
CA GLY A 45 -11.88 -14.88 2.99
C GLY A 45 -13.04 -13.93 2.72
N LEU A 46 -14.25 -14.50 2.69
CA LEU A 46 -15.49 -13.74 2.52
C LEU A 46 -15.66 -12.64 3.56
N TRP A 47 -15.42 -12.97 4.82
CA TRP A 47 -15.66 -12.03 5.91
C TRP A 47 -14.69 -10.84 5.93
N THR A 48 -13.41 -11.07 5.58
CA THR A 48 -12.42 -10.01 5.48
C THR A 48 -12.69 -9.12 4.27
N THR A 49 -13.11 -9.71 3.16
CA THR A 49 -13.55 -9.00 1.96
C THR A 49 -14.73 -8.07 2.25
N VAL A 50 -15.79 -8.60 2.87
CA VAL A 50 -16.99 -7.82 3.21
C VAL A 50 -16.66 -6.69 4.19
N LYS A 51 -15.83 -6.96 5.21
CA LYS A 51 -15.37 -5.90 6.12
C LYS A 51 -14.61 -4.80 5.40
N ALA A 52 -13.71 -5.16 4.49
CA ALA A 52 -12.95 -4.18 3.72
C ALA A 52 -13.84 -3.31 2.83
N ALA A 53 -14.81 -3.92 2.14
CA ALA A 53 -15.79 -3.19 1.34
C ALA A 53 -16.61 -2.22 2.20
N LEU A 54 -17.15 -2.69 3.34
CA LEU A 54 -17.94 -1.85 4.23
C LEU A 54 -17.14 -0.73 4.90
N ILE A 55 -15.85 -0.94 5.19
CA ILE A 55 -14.96 0.10 5.72
C ILE A 55 -14.61 1.13 4.65
N GLY A 56 -14.38 0.69 3.41
CA GLY A 56 -14.14 1.58 2.28
C GLY A 56 -15.36 2.38 1.88
N ALA A 57 -16.56 1.80 2.04
CA ALA A 57 -17.78 2.37 1.50
C ALA A 57 -18.08 3.83 1.92
N PRO A 58 -17.97 4.22 3.20
CA PRO A 58 -18.22 5.58 3.64
C PRO A 58 -17.03 6.53 3.46
N MET A 59 -15.87 6.05 3.00
CA MET A 59 -14.68 6.91 2.91
C MET A 59 -14.79 7.86 1.72
N PRO A 60 -14.57 9.17 1.92
CA PRO A 60 -14.59 10.18 0.84
C PRO A 60 -13.25 10.17 0.07
N LEU A 61 -12.82 8.99 -0.38
CA LEU A 61 -11.63 8.84 -1.21
C LEU A 61 -12.06 8.64 -2.67
N CYS A 62 -11.69 9.57 -3.53
CA CYS A 62 -11.81 9.37 -4.97
C CYS A 62 -10.84 8.27 -5.48
N SER A 63 -10.99 7.86 -6.75
CA SER A 63 -10.09 6.90 -7.42
C SER A 63 -8.62 7.29 -7.32
N CYS A 64 -8.33 8.59 -7.26
CA CYS A 64 -6.99 9.13 -7.12
C CYS A 64 -6.40 8.94 -5.70
N GLY A 65 -7.25 9.03 -4.67
CA GLY A 65 -6.86 8.90 -3.27
C GLY A 65 -6.87 7.45 -2.76
N VAL A 66 -7.73 6.60 -3.32
CA VAL A 66 -7.86 5.20 -2.88
C VAL A 66 -6.62 4.38 -3.25
N ILE A 67 -5.92 4.70 -4.34
CA ILE A 67 -4.72 3.97 -4.79
C ILE A 67 -3.62 3.98 -3.71
N PRO A 68 -3.12 5.15 -3.23
CA PRO A 68 -2.19 5.21 -2.11
C PRO A 68 -2.69 4.51 -0.84
N ALA A 69 -3.96 4.70 -0.49
CA ALA A 69 -4.54 4.12 0.70
C ALA A 69 -4.59 2.58 0.63
N ALA A 70 -4.97 2.02 -0.53
CA ALA A 70 -5.00 0.59 -0.79
C ALA A 70 -3.59 -0.02 -0.79
N ILE A 71 -2.59 0.66 -1.37
CA ILE A 71 -1.18 0.24 -1.27
C ILE A 71 -0.70 0.27 0.19
N GLY A 72 -1.06 1.31 0.95
CA GLY A 72 -0.76 1.40 2.38
C GLY A 72 -1.36 0.24 3.16
N LEU A 73 -2.65 -0.05 2.94
CA LEU A 73 -3.37 -1.18 3.50
C LEU A 73 -2.69 -2.52 3.16
N ARG A 74 -2.29 -2.70 1.90
CA ARG A 74 -1.59 -3.89 1.41
C ARG A 74 -0.23 -4.07 2.09
N ARG A 75 0.60 -3.02 2.12
CA ARG A 75 1.94 -3.04 2.73
C ARG A 75 1.90 -3.20 4.26
N ALA A 76 0.82 -2.77 4.90
CA ALA A 76 0.60 -2.98 6.33
C ALA A 76 0.12 -4.40 6.67
N GLY A 77 -0.09 -5.28 5.67
CA GLY A 77 -0.41 -6.69 5.85
C GLY A 77 -1.84 -7.09 5.47
N GLY A 78 -2.56 -6.25 4.72
CA GLY A 78 -3.87 -6.59 4.15
C GLY A 78 -3.81 -7.70 3.10
N SER A 79 -4.77 -8.63 3.16
CA SER A 79 -4.98 -9.69 2.17
C SER A 79 -5.30 -9.14 0.78
N LYS A 80 -5.11 -9.94 -0.28
CA LYS A 80 -5.38 -9.48 -1.66
C LYS A 80 -6.86 -9.16 -1.80
N SER A 81 -7.71 -10.01 -1.26
CA SER A 81 -9.16 -9.82 -1.25
C SER A 81 -9.61 -8.56 -0.50
N ALA A 82 -9.05 -8.30 0.70
CA ALA A 82 -9.39 -7.09 1.44
C ALA A 82 -8.90 -5.83 0.72
N THR A 83 -7.69 -5.84 0.18
CA THR A 83 -7.16 -4.69 -0.56
C THR A 83 -7.97 -4.38 -1.80
N THR A 84 -8.36 -5.38 -2.61
CA THR A 84 -9.16 -5.13 -3.81
C THR A 84 -10.58 -4.70 -3.49
N ALA A 85 -11.24 -5.31 -2.50
CA ALA A 85 -12.58 -4.90 -2.10
C ALA A 85 -12.60 -3.45 -1.58
N PHE A 86 -11.59 -3.05 -0.80
CA PHE A 86 -11.43 -1.65 -0.39
C PHE A 86 -11.19 -0.72 -1.60
N LEU A 87 -10.33 -1.14 -2.54
CA LEU A 87 -9.98 -0.36 -3.73
C LEU A 87 -11.20 -0.10 -4.65
N VAL A 88 -12.07 -1.10 -4.82
CA VAL A 88 -13.30 -0.98 -5.63
C VAL A 88 -14.38 -0.20 -4.90
N SER A 89 -14.69 -0.57 -3.65
CA SER A 89 -15.86 -0.01 -2.96
C SER A 89 -15.74 1.48 -2.69
N THR A 90 -14.54 1.94 -2.33
CA THR A 90 -14.35 3.32 -1.86
C THR A 90 -14.68 4.38 -2.91
N PRO A 91 -14.14 4.32 -4.15
CA PRO A 91 -14.50 5.30 -5.17
C PRO A 91 -15.95 5.18 -5.63
N GLU A 92 -16.59 4.01 -5.53
CA GLU A 92 -17.94 3.81 -6.06
C GLU A 92 -19.06 4.25 -5.10
N THR A 93 -18.88 4.09 -3.78
CA THR A 93 -19.92 4.37 -2.77
C THR A 93 -19.64 5.58 -1.88
N GLY A 94 -18.62 6.38 -2.20
CA GLY A 94 -18.27 7.55 -1.39
C GLY A 94 -19.49 8.44 -1.11
N VAL A 95 -19.59 8.95 0.12
CA VAL A 95 -20.72 9.77 0.59
C VAL A 95 -21.02 10.96 -0.33
N ASP A 96 -19.97 11.55 -0.91
CA ASP A 96 -20.09 12.65 -1.86
C ASP A 96 -20.78 12.21 -3.16
N SER A 97 -20.41 11.03 -3.66
CA SER A 97 -20.97 10.52 -4.92
C SER A 97 -22.41 10.06 -4.77
N ILE A 98 -22.78 9.48 -3.62
CA ILE A 98 -24.17 9.12 -3.32
C ILE A 98 -25.03 10.39 -3.23
N SER A 99 -24.53 11.43 -2.55
CA SER A 99 -25.24 12.70 -2.42
C SER A 99 -25.49 13.36 -3.78
N VAL A 100 -24.46 13.39 -4.64
CA VAL A 100 -24.58 13.92 -6.00
C VAL A 100 -25.48 13.05 -6.87
N SER A 101 -25.44 11.72 -6.72
CA SER A 101 -26.34 10.81 -7.46
C SER A 101 -27.78 10.99 -7.05
N TYR A 102 -28.04 11.20 -5.76
CA TYR A 102 -29.38 11.49 -5.27
C TYR A 102 -29.92 12.79 -5.84
N ALA A 103 -29.08 13.83 -5.87
CA ALA A 103 -29.45 15.12 -6.44
C ALA A 103 -29.68 15.07 -7.96
N LEU A 104 -28.81 14.37 -8.70
CA LEU A 104 -28.81 14.41 -10.17
C LEU A 104 -29.51 13.24 -10.85
N LEU A 105 -29.64 12.08 -10.24
CA LEU A 105 -30.21 10.86 -10.85
C LEU A 105 -31.41 10.32 -10.06
N GLY A 106 -31.76 10.97 -8.96
CA GLY A 106 -32.89 10.61 -8.11
C GLY A 106 -32.61 9.48 -7.11
N PRO A 107 -33.60 9.18 -6.25
CA PRO A 107 -33.45 8.23 -5.14
C PRO A 107 -33.22 6.80 -5.59
N PHE A 108 -33.80 6.39 -6.72
CA PHE A 108 -33.65 5.03 -7.25
C PHE A 108 -32.19 4.73 -7.59
N MET A 109 -31.54 5.61 -8.38
CA MET A 109 -30.13 5.47 -8.74
C MET A 109 -29.20 5.60 -7.53
N ALA A 110 -29.53 6.48 -6.59
CA ALA A 110 -28.76 6.67 -5.36
C ALA A 110 -28.72 5.43 -4.45
N ILE A 111 -29.71 4.53 -4.53
CA ILE A 111 -29.78 3.29 -3.73
C ILE A 111 -29.14 2.12 -4.48
N ILE A 112 -29.49 1.92 -5.76
CA ILE A 112 -28.98 0.77 -6.52
C ILE A 112 -27.46 0.86 -6.73
N ARG A 113 -26.92 2.08 -6.89
CA ARG A 113 -25.50 2.31 -7.12
C ARG A 113 -24.61 1.81 -5.96
N PRO A 114 -24.84 2.18 -4.69
CA PRO A 114 -24.11 1.61 -3.56
C PRO A 114 -24.22 0.09 -3.43
N ILE A 115 -25.39 -0.48 -3.72
CA ILE A 115 -25.61 -1.92 -3.62
C ILE A 115 -24.78 -2.65 -4.70
N ALA A 116 -24.86 -2.18 -5.94
CA ALA A 116 -24.09 -2.72 -7.06
C ALA A 116 -22.59 -2.60 -6.83
N ALA A 117 -22.17 -1.47 -6.25
CA ALA A 117 -20.78 -1.20 -5.94
C ALA A 117 -20.21 -2.12 -4.84
N VAL A 118 -20.93 -2.29 -3.73
CA VAL A 118 -20.53 -3.23 -2.68
C VAL A 118 -20.52 -4.67 -3.21
N ALA A 119 -21.49 -5.04 -4.06
CA ALA A 119 -21.49 -6.35 -4.72
C ALA A 119 -20.28 -6.54 -5.66
N SER A 120 -19.92 -5.50 -6.41
CA SER A 120 -18.75 -5.45 -7.30
C SER A 120 -17.47 -5.64 -6.49
N ALA A 121 -17.33 -4.88 -5.40
CA ALA A 121 -16.19 -4.94 -4.49
C ALA A 121 -16.02 -6.33 -3.83
N ILE A 122 -17.11 -6.93 -3.35
CA ILE A 122 -17.08 -8.27 -2.75
C ILE A 122 -16.69 -9.30 -3.81
N THR A 123 -17.29 -9.24 -5.00
CA THR A 123 -17.01 -10.19 -6.07
C THR A 123 -15.57 -10.07 -6.55
N ALA A 124 -15.05 -8.87 -6.78
CA ALA A 124 -13.66 -8.61 -7.15
C ALA A 124 -12.69 -9.05 -6.06
N GLY A 125 -13.02 -8.76 -4.80
CA GLY A 125 -12.32 -9.25 -3.62
C GLY A 125 -12.14 -10.77 -3.61
N LEU A 126 -13.23 -11.50 -3.81
CA LEU A 126 -13.23 -12.96 -3.80
C LEU A 126 -12.55 -13.57 -5.01
N LEU A 127 -12.78 -13.03 -6.20
CA LEU A 127 -12.15 -13.54 -7.42
C LEU A 127 -10.63 -13.37 -7.35
N VAL A 128 -10.16 -12.24 -6.83
CA VAL A 128 -8.73 -11.96 -6.67
C VAL A 128 -8.10 -12.72 -5.49
N GLY A 129 -8.82 -12.86 -4.37
CA GLY A 129 -8.35 -13.62 -3.20
C GLY A 129 -8.27 -15.14 -3.40
N ARG A 130 -8.92 -15.66 -4.45
CA ARG A 130 -8.91 -17.09 -4.81
C ARG A 130 -7.64 -17.55 -5.52
N ASP A 131 -6.74 -16.64 -5.87
CA ASP A 131 -5.41 -16.99 -6.38
C ASP A 131 -4.65 -17.72 -5.26
N LYS A 132 -4.65 -19.07 -5.33
CA LYS A 132 -4.12 -19.97 -4.29
C LYS A 132 -2.74 -19.52 -3.80
N GLN A 133 -2.60 -19.52 -2.47
CA GLN A 133 -1.34 -19.48 -1.76
C GLN A 133 -0.35 -20.50 -2.35
N VAL A 134 0.66 -20.03 -3.08
CA VAL A 134 2.00 -20.55 -2.80
C VAL A 134 2.38 -19.90 -1.49
N ASN A 135 2.39 -20.70 -0.43
CA ASN A 135 2.70 -20.28 0.92
C ASN A 135 4.03 -19.51 0.98
N GLU A 136 3.98 -18.24 1.32
CA GLU A 136 5.04 -17.58 2.09
C GLU A 136 4.36 -16.62 3.08
N PRO A 137 4.26 -16.98 4.36
CA PRO A 137 3.92 -16.04 5.41
C PRO A 137 4.94 -14.90 5.42
N LEU A 138 4.43 -13.67 5.59
CA LEU A 138 5.23 -12.47 5.86
C LEU A 138 5.94 -12.57 7.23
N GLU A 139 6.96 -13.42 7.34
CA GLU A 139 7.92 -13.51 8.47
C GLU A 139 9.29 -13.97 7.95
N ALA A 140 10.04 -13.07 7.30
CA ALA A 140 11.52 -13.04 7.27
C ALA A 140 11.99 -11.89 6.36
N ALA A 141 11.88 -10.65 6.85
CA ALA A 141 12.64 -9.53 6.30
C ALA A 141 13.28 -8.74 7.45
N GLN A 142 14.14 -9.44 8.19
CA GLN A 142 15.27 -8.85 8.89
C GLN A 142 16.49 -9.71 8.58
N SER A 143 17.43 -9.09 7.87
CA SER A 143 18.86 -9.35 7.92
C SER A 143 19.33 -10.78 7.65
N GLU A 144 19.80 -11.03 6.42
CA GLU A 144 21.08 -11.73 6.26
C GLU A 144 21.71 -11.36 4.91
N GLU A 145 22.81 -10.63 5.00
CA GLU A 145 23.74 -10.42 3.91
C GLU A 145 24.16 -11.76 3.33
N LYS A 146 24.23 -11.82 1.99
CA LYS A 146 25.02 -12.83 1.29
C LYS A 146 26.46 -12.74 1.78
N THR A 147 26.86 -13.65 2.67
CA THR A 147 28.25 -14.07 2.79
C THR A 147 28.38 -15.45 2.16
N SER A 148 29.12 -15.48 1.05
CA SER A 148 29.63 -16.69 0.43
C SER A 148 30.63 -17.36 1.38
N SER A 149 30.40 -18.62 1.76
CA SER A 149 31.47 -19.59 2.01
C SER A 149 30.90 -20.98 2.27
N CYS A 150 31.27 -21.90 1.38
CA CYS A 150 31.82 -23.22 1.71
C CYS A 150 31.24 -23.99 2.92
N CYS A 151 30.33 -24.94 2.65
CA CYS A 151 30.42 -26.37 3.05
C CYS A 151 29.03 -27.01 3.22
N GLY A 152 28.86 -28.21 2.64
CA GLY A 152 27.66 -29.04 2.72
C GLY A 152 27.53 -29.99 1.52
N THR A 153 28.54 -30.81 1.24
CA THR A 153 28.53 -32.27 1.50
C THR A 153 27.82 -33.08 0.41
N GLU A 154 28.62 -33.61 -0.53
CA GLU A 154 28.22 -34.73 -1.36
C GLU A 154 28.12 -36.02 -0.53
N LYS A 155 27.08 -36.80 -0.82
CA LYS A 155 26.84 -38.13 -0.26
C LYS A 155 27.93 -39.08 -0.76
N HIS A 156 28.58 -39.85 0.13
CA HIS A 156 28.90 -41.24 -0.21
C HIS A 156 29.04 -42.15 1.02
N VAL A 157 28.47 -43.33 0.81
CA VAL A 157 28.42 -44.54 1.63
C VAL A 157 29.82 -45.02 2.04
N ALA A 158 29.99 -45.46 3.29
CA ALA A 158 31.12 -46.28 3.77
C ALA A 158 30.64 -47.73 3.99
N PRO A 159 31.50 -48.78 4.18
CA PRO A 159 32.93 -48.79 4.57
C PRO A 159 33.72 -49.92 3.83
N PRO A 160 34.82 -50.58 4.31
CA PRO A 160 35.78 -50.32 5.40
C PRO A 160 37.29 -50.48 4.99
N VAL A 161 38.19 -50.40 5.98
CA VAL A 161 39.47 -51.14 6.17
C VAL A 161 40.76 -50.30 6.26
N ALA A 162 41.28 -50.21 7.50
CA ALA A 162 42.66 -50.43 8.02
C ALA A 162 43.88 -49.68 7.37
N LYS A 163 44.98 -49.30 8.06
CA LYS A 163 45.67 -49.75 9.28
C LYS A 163 46.56 -48.62 9.86
N THR A 164 46.89 -48.74 11.16
CA THR A 164 48.18 -48.46 11.86
C THR A 164 48.78 -47.05 11.77
N SER A 165 48.73 -46.30 12.88
CA SER A 165 49.78 -46.16 13.93
C SER A 165 50.75 -45.04 13.61
N CYS A 166 51.10 -44.22 14.62
CA CYS A 166 52.49 -43.88 14.95
C CYS A 166 52.56 -42.65 15.88
N CYS A 167 52.79 -42.91 17.16
CA CYS A 167 53.62 -42.05 18.00
C CYS A 167 54.78 -42.89 18.52
N SER A 168 55.98 -42.65 18.00
CA SER A 168 57.24 -42.83 18.74
C SER A 168 58.37 -42.05 18.07
N THR A 169 59.20 -41.52 18.95
CA THR A 169 60.25 -40.49 18.89
C THR A 169 61.42 -40.79 17.95
N ASP A 170 61.98 -39.79 17.25
CA ASP A 170 63.27 -39.14 17.57
C ASP A 170 63.85 -38.25 16.45
N ALA A 171 64.44 -37.14 16.91
CA ALA A 171 65.57 -36.36 16.40
C ALA A 171 65.54 -35.52 15.08
N ALA A 172 65.89 -34.23 15.30
CA ALA A 172 66.81 -33.38 14.53
C ALA A 172 66.28 -32.34 13.51
N THR A 173 66.28 -31.08 14.00
CA THR A 173 66.84 -29.84 13.39
C THR A 173 66.23 -29.13 12.17
N VAL A 174 66.10 -27.81 12.35
CA VAL A 174 66.19 -26.66 11.40
C VAL A 174 64.88 -25.93 11.00
N ALA A 175 64.75 -24.74 11.61
CA ALA A 175 64.28 -23.43 11.11
C ALA A 175 62.83 -23.18 10.63
N GLN A 176 62.19 -22.21 11.33
CA GLN A 176 61.50 -20.99 10.84
C GLN A 176 60.40 -21.15 9.75
N VAL A 177 59.16 -20.63 9.80
CA VAL A 177 58.56 -19.40 10.39
C VAL A 177 57.04 -19.61 10.58
N ASN A 178 56.50 -18.95 11.62
CA ASN A 178 55.11 -18.62 11.97
C ASN A 178 53.98 -18.74 10.93
N SER A 179 52.82 -19.28 11.37
CA SER A 179 51.60 -18.49 11.69
C SER A 179 50.32 -19.30 11.40
N CYS A 180 49.61 -19.76 12.45
CA CYS A 180 48.15 -19.62 12.62
C CYS A 180 47.60 -20.45 13.82
N LYS A 181 47.01 -19.71 14.75
CA LYS A 181 45.70 -19.90 15.41
C LYS A 181 45.34 -21.18 16.21
N SER A 182 44.93 -20.90 17.45
CA SER A 182 43.74 -21.39 18.20
C SER A 182 43.52 -22.91 18.31
N VAL A 183 43.68 -23.50 19.50
CA VAL A 183 42.69 -23.57 20.60
C VAL A 183 41.46 -24.42 20.26
N ALA A 184 41.38 -25.59 20.89
CA ALA A 184 40.24 -26.08 21.70
C ALA A 184 40.59 -27.55 22.07
N VAL A 185 41.00 -27.83 23.31
CA VAL A 185 40.15 -28.00 24.50
C VAL A 185 39.25 -29.23 24.37
N GLU A 186 39.71 -30.26 25.07
CA GLU A 186 39.11 -31.54 25.33
C GLU A 186 38.26 -31.45 26.63
N THR A 187 37.15 -32.20 26.61
CA THR A 187 36.57 -32.98 27.72
C THR A 187 36.46 -32.41 29.15
N SER A 188 35.18 -32.32 29.57
CA SER A 188 34.58 -32.98 30.75
C SER A 188 35.01 -32.62 32.18
N CYS A 189 34.11 -32.97 33.10
CA CYS A 189 34.29 -33.11 34.54
C CYS A 189 34.11 -31.84 35.38
N CYS A 190 32.85 -31.45 35.62
CA CYS A 190 32.49 -30.77 36.86
C CYS A 190 32.40 -31.81 37.99
N GLU A 191 33.41 -31.82 38.86
CA GLU A 191 33.26 -32.31 40.23
C GLU A 191 34.23 -31.58 41.16
N THR A 192 33.69 -30.92 42.20
CA THR A 192 34.06 -31.13 43.62
C THR A 192 33.82 -29.89 44.50
N LYS A 193 32.83 -30.06 45.39
CA LYS A 193 32.69 -29.64 46.81
C LYS A 193 33.05 -28.23 47.28
N GLN A 194 32.04 -27.63 47.92
CA GLN A 194 32.20 -26.75 49.10
C GLN A 194 31.69 -27.47 50.36
N PRO A 195 32.21 -27.11 51.55
CA PRO A 195 31.44 -27.22 52.79
C PRO A 195 31.36 -25.89 53.59
N VAL A 196 30.15 -25.61 54.06
CA VAL A 196 29.72 -25.17 55.42
C VAL A 196 30.37 -23.93 56.10
N VAL A 197 29.50 -22.95 56.43
CA VAL A 197 29.63 -21.70 57.24
C VAL A 197 29.85 -22.04 58.76
N PRO A 198 30.03 -21.12 59.77
CA PRO A 198 29.95 -19.64 59.80
C PRO A 198 31.00 -18.90 60.69
N SER A 199 30.98 -17.55 60.67
CA SER A 199 30.98 -16.63 61.87
C SER A 199 31.89 -15.38 61.80
N SER A 200 31.30 -14.26 62.24
CA SER A 200 31.85 -13.09 62.99
C SER A 200 32.98 -12.20 62.40
N VAL A 201 32.75 -10.91 62.10
CA VAL A 201 32.66 -9.66 62.93
C VAL A 201 34.01 -8.87 63.03
N HIS A 202 33.95 -7.54 62.80
CA HIS A 202 34.92 -6.43 63.12
C HIS A 202 36.20 -6.29 62.27
N HIS A 203 36.84 -5.12 62.02
CA HIS A 203 36.59 -3.66 62.07
C HIS A 203 37.84 -2.98 61.46
N HIS A 204 37.70 -1.78 60.85
CA HIS A 204 38.75 -0.74 60.60
C HIS A 204 39.94 -1.07 59.68
N SER A 205 40.68 -0.15 59.05
CA SER A 205 40.51 1.23 58.58
C SER A 205 41.92 1.68 58.15
N GLN A 206 42.05 2.11 56.89
CA GLN A 206 42.96 3.15 56.38
C GLN A 206 44.51 3.00 56.42
N LYS A 207 45.06 3.57 55.34
CA LYS A 207 46.40 4.14 55.07
C LYS A 207 47.53 3.15 54.74
N GLU A 208 47.98 3.04 53.48
CA GLU A 208 48.64 4.04 52.63
C GLU A 208 50.06 4.37 53.13
N GLN A 209 51.08 3.82 52.45
CA GLN A 209 52.11 4.62 51.79
C GLN A 209 53.02 3.80 50.87
N THR A 210 53.14 4.38 49.68
CA THR A 210 53.95 4.10 48.49
C THR A 210 55.46 4.20 48.69
N HIS A 211 56.23 3.46 47.88
CA HIS A 211 57.41 4.02 47.22
C HIS A 211 57.57 3.47 45.80
N THR A 212 57.85 4.41 44.90
CA THR A 212 57.79 4.38 43.43
C THR A 212 59.13 4.09 42.77
N SER A 213 59.09 3.40 41.62
CA SER A 213 59.80 3.66 40.35
C SER A 213 59.51 2.43 39.45
N GLN A 214 59.04 2.51 38.20
CA GLN A 214 59.46 3.35 37.06
C GLN A 214 58.47 3.17 35.88
N SER A 215 58.36 4.20 35.03
CA SER A 215 57.36 4.43 33.97
C SER A 215 57.88 4.22 32.54
N CYS A 216 56.95 4.05 31.60
CA CYS A 216 57.00 4.47 30.17
C CYS A 216 55.52 4.74 29.76
N CYS A 217 54.95 5.94 29.99
CA CYS A 217 54.87 7.15 29.13
C CYS A 217 53.88 6.99 27.93
N GLU A 218 52.98 7.90 27.55
CA GLU A 218 52.43 9.17 28.08
C GLU A 218 51.31 9.63 27.13
N HIS A 219 50.11 9.96 27.61
CA HIS A 219 49.33 11.17 27.27
C HIS A 219 47.96 11.18 27.97
N ASP A 220 47.77 12.19 28.80
CA ASP A 220 46.59 12.52 29.59
C ASP A 220 45.40 13.02 28.74
N THR A 221 44.17 12.67 29.12
CA THR A 221 43.12 13.64 29.54
C THR A 221 41.79 12.98 29.96
N GLU A 222 41.40 13.26 31.22
CA GLU A 222 40.05 13.39 31.82
C GLU A 222 39.15 12.16 32.11
N PRO A 223 38.47 12.14 33.29
CA PRO A 223 37.69 11.00 33.75
C PRO A 223 36.26 11.03 33.19
N LYS A 224 35.93 10.09 32.30
CA LYS A 224 34.52 9.82 31.98
C LYS A 224 33.91 8.87 33.00
N LYS A 225 33.08 9.48 33.84
CA LYS A 225 31.83 8.98 34.46
C LYS A 225 31.52 7.51 34.12
N ALA A 226 31.45 6.68 35.16
CA ALA A 226 30.79 5.39 35.10
C ALA A 226 29.33 5.61 34.69
N ASP A 227 28.99 5.33 33.44
CA ASP A 227 27.61 5.31 33.01
C ASP A 227 26.97 4.03 33.54
N ALA A 228 26.07 4.25 34.50
CA ALA A 228 25.07 3.31 34.94
C ALA A 228 24.41 2.65 33.72
N CYS A 229 24.70 1.36 33.55
CA CYS A 229 24.12 0.49 32.52
C CYS A 229 22.68 0.10 32.88
N CYS A 230 21.87 1.08 33.25
CA CYS A 230 20.45 0.96 33.58
C CYS A 230 19.74 2.28 33.23
N SER A 231 19.72 2.62 31.95
CA SER A 231 18.62 3.42 31.42
C SER A 231 17.57 2.45 30.87
N THR A 232 16.61 2.09 31.72
CA THR A 232 15.31 1.67 31.22
C THR A 232 14.74 2.89 30.51
N GLN A 233 15.00 3.03 29.22
CA GLN A 233 14.27 3.97 28.39
C GLN A 233 12.82 3.47 28.35
N LEU A 234 11.98 4.09 29.17
CA LEU A 234 10.54 4.09 28.94
C LEU A 234 10.32 4.42 27.45
N PRO A 235 9.51 3.65 26.71
CA PRO A 235 9.29 3.91 25.30
C PRO A 235 8.74 5.33 25.18
N VAL A 236 9.50 6.23 24.57
CA VAL A 236 9.08 7.60 24.31
C VAL A 236 7.88 7.49 23.38
N VAL A 237 6.67 7.59 23.94
CA VAL A 237 5.43 7.55 23.18
C VAL A 237 5.54 8.73 22.20
N PRO A 238 5.56 8.50 20.87
CA PRO A 238 5.83 9.59 19.95
C PRO A 238 4.74 10.64 20.12
N SER A 239 5.13 11.89 20.33
CA SER A 239 4.21 13.02 20.35
C SER A 239 3.33 13.00 19.09
N PHE A 240 2.04 13.32 19.24
CA PHE A 240 1.07 13.33 18.15
C PHE A 240 1.56 14.13 16.93
N GLY A 241 2.28 15.24 17.15
CA GLY A 241 2.89 16.05 16.09
C GLY A 241 3.96 15.30 15.31
N ASN A 242 4.80 14.50 15.98
CA ASN A 242 5.82 13.69 15.29
C ASN A 242 5.19 12.56 14.48
N LYS A 243 4.09 11.96 14.97
CA LYS A 243 3.31 10.97 14.19
C LYS A 243 2.69 11.59 12.95
N LEU A 244 2.07 12.77 13.09
CA LEU A 244 1.48 13.48 11.96
C LEU A 244 2.54 13.89 10.93
N TRP A 245 3.70 14.38 11.38
CA TRP A 245 4.81 14.72 10.48
C TRP A 245 5.35 13.50 9.73
N GLN A 246 5.49 12.35 10.42
CA GLN A 246 5.90 11.11 9.80
C GLN A 246 4.87 10.62 8.76
N ALA A 247 3.57 10.71 9.06
CA ALA A 247 2.49 10.37 8.15
C ALA A 247 2.53 11.22 6.86
N THR A 248 2.66 12.54 7.01
CA THR A 248 2.73 13.47 5.87
C THR A 248 4.01 13.25 5.05
N LYS A 249 5.16 13.08 5.70
CA LYS A 249 6.43 12.84 5.02
C LYS A 249 6.43 11.52 4.24
N PHE A 250 5.89 10.46 4.83
CA PHE A 250 5.75 9.16 4.15
C PHE A 250 4.88 9.28 2.90
N SER A 251 3.77 10.01 3.01
CA SER A 251 2.79 10.14 1.93
C SER A 251 3.26 11.02 0.79
N CYS A 252 3.74 12.23 1.10
CA CYS A 252 4.18 13.17 0.09
C CYS A 252 5.45 12.74 -0.63
N ASN A 253 6.26 11.87 -0.02
CA ASN A 253 7.49 11.39 -0.65
C ASN A 253 7.28 10.02 -1.31
N LYS A 254 7.00 8.98 -0.51
CA LYS A 254 7.04 7.59 -0.99
C LYS A 254 5.78 7.17 -1.75
N LEU A 255 4.60 7.50 -1.24
CA LEU A 255 3.34 7.15 -1.89
C LEU A 255 3.17 7.93 -3.19
N LEU A 256 3.41 9.25 -3.16
CA LEU A 256 3.32 10.09 -4.35
C LEU A 256 4.35 9.69 -5.43
N SER A 257 5.60 9.37 -5.06
CA SER A 257 6.60 8.89 -6.04
C SER A 257 6.19 7.57 -6.70
N ASP A 258 5.53 6.68 -5.94
CA ASP A 258 5.10 5.38 -6.44
C ASP A 258 3.89 5.51 -7.39
N THR A 259 3.04 6.55 -7.24
CA THR A 259 1.78 6.71 -8.02
C THR A 259 1.80 7.79 -9.09
N MET A 260 2.72 8.77 -9.04
CA MET A 260 2.68 9.97 -9.88
C MET A 260 2.66 9.70 -11.39
N VAL A 261 3.44 8.72 -11.87
CA VAL A 261 3.54 8.42 -13.31
C VAL A 261 2.22 7.87 -13.84
N TRP A 262 1.63 6.90 -13.14
CA TRP A 262 0.35 6.30 -13.51
C TRP A 262 -0.80 7.30 -13.45
N LEU A 263 -0.78 8.17 -12.45
CA LEU A 263 -1.75 9.25 -12.30
C LEU A 263 -1.68 10.24 -13.46
N LEU A 264 -0.48 10.71 -13.85
CA LEU A 264 -0.32 11.61 -14.99
C LEU A 264 -0.77 10.97 -16.31
N ILE A 265 -0.45 9.70 -16.52
CA ILE A 265 -0.94 8.93 -17.67
C ILE A 265 -2.47 8.87 -17.66
N GLY A 266 -3.07 8.58 -16.50
CA GLY A 266 -4.53 8.55 -16.34
C GLY A 266 -5.19 9.89 -16.68
N ILE A 267 -4.72 11.00 -16.10
CA ILE A 267 -5.26 12.35 -16.36
C ILE A 267 -5.06 12.74 -17.83
N PHE A 268 -3.93 12.38 -18.45
CA PHE A 268 -3.68 12.64 -19.85
C PHE A 268 -4.68 11.90 -20.77
N PHE A 269 -4.92 10.62 -20.51
CA PHE A 269 -5.93 9.85 -21.26
C PHE A 269 -7.35 10.35 -21.00
N ALA A 270 -7.68 10.77 -19.78
CA ALA A 270 -8.96 11.41 -19.50
C ALA A 270 -9.15 12.71 -20.30
N ALA A 271 -8.11 13.56 -20.36
CA ALA A 271 -8.15 14.79 -21.17
C ALA A 271 -8.31 14.49 -22.66
N LEU A 272 -7.64 13.45 -23.19
CA LEU A 272 -7.83 12.98 -24.56
C LEU A 272 -9.27 12.58 -24.82
N VAL A 273 -9.84 11.71 -23.97
CA VAL A 273 -11.21 11.21 -24.14
C VAL A 273 -12.22 12.36 -24.04
N GLN A 274 -12.11 13.25 -23.05
CA GLN A 274 -13.01 14.40 -22.93
C GLN A 274 -12.90 15.39 -24.11
N THR A 275 -11.74 15.47 -24.74
CA THR A 275 -11.53 16.37 -25.90
C THR A 275 -12.07 15.76 -27.20
N TYR A 276 -12.02 14.43 -27.34
CA TYR A 276 -12.28 13.76 -28.62
C TYR A 276 -13.52 12.87 -28.66
N VAL A 277 -14.15 12.55 -27.52
CA VAL A 277 -15.36 11.72 -27.45
C VAL A 277 -16.59 12.60 -27.20
N PRO A 278 -17.36 12.94 -28.25
CA PRO A 278 -18.61 13.66 -28.11
C PRO A 278 -19.68 12.79 -27.45
N THR A 279 -20.50 13.39 -26.59
CA THR A 279 -21.62 12.72 -25.90
C THR A 279 -22.67 12.15 -26.86
N GLU A 280 -22.74 12.70 -28.07
CA GLU A 280 -23.61 12.33 -29.18
C GLU A 280 -23.24 10.95 -29.73
N PHE A 281 -21.95 10.60 -29.72
CA PHE A 281 -21.50 9.26 -30.10
C PHE A 281 -21.97 8.20 -29.12
N LEU A 282 -22.20 8.55 -27.85
CA LEU A 282 -22.72 7.63 -26.84
C LEU A 282 -24.24 7.49 -26.93
N ALA A 283 -24.94 8.57 -27.27
CA ALA A 283 -26.39 8.61 -27.43
C ALA A 283 -26.92 7.65 -28.51
N GLN A 284 -26.17 7.46 -29.60
CA GLN A 284 -26.62 6.61 -30.71
C GLN A 284 -26.79 5.12 -30.34
N TRP A 285 -26.16 4.67 -29.25
CA TRP A 285 -26.18 3.27 -28.83
C TRP A 285 -27.37 2.93 -27.92
N GLY A 286 -28.11 3.94 -27.44
CA GLY A 286 -29.45 3.82 -26.85
C GLY A 286 -29.57 2.86 -25.66
N ASP A 287 -29.86 1.60 -25.95
CA ASP A 287 -30.26 0.58 -24.97
C ASP A 287 -29.65 -0.81 -25.27
N GLY A 288 -29.65 -1.67 -24.26
CA GLY A 288 -29.26 -3.07 -24.34
C GLY A 288 -27.78 -3.34 -24.08
N ILE A 289 -27.38 -4.61 -24.28
CA ILE A 289 -26.02 -5.08 -23.99
C ILE A 289 -24.95 -4.30 -24.75
N LEU A 290 -25.27 -3.88 -25.98
CA LEU A 290 -24.31 -3.23 -26.85
C LEU A 290 -23.97 -1.84 -26.33
N ALA A 291 -24.98 -1.08 -25.85
CA ALA A 291 -24.75 0.18 -25.15
C ALA A 291 -23.84 0.00 -23.93
N MET A 292 -24.12 -1.00 -23.09
CA MET A 292 -23.29 -1.30 -21.92
C MET A 292 -21.84 -1.62 -22.30
N LEU A 293 -21.61 -2.43 -23.33
CA LEU A 293 -20.26 -2.80 -23.78
C LEU A 293 -19.49 -1.61 -24.36
N VAL A 294 -20.13 -0.76 -25.17
CA VAL A 294 -19.51 0.45 -25.74
C VAL A 294 -19.14 1.43 -24.62
N VAL A 295 -20.05 1.63 -23.67
CA VAL A 295 -19.80 2.48 -22.50
C VAL A 295 -18.63 1.95 -21.67
N ILE A 296 -18.55 0.63 -21.40
CA ILE A 296 -17.41 0.02 -20.70
C ILE A 296 -16.11 0.28 -21.47
N LEU A 297 -16.11 0.06 -22.78
CA LEU A 297 -14.92 0.24 -23.62
C LEU A 297 -14.37 1.66 -23.54
N ILE A 298 -15.25 2.65 -23.44
CA ILE A 298 -14.87 4.07 -23.31
C ILE A 298 -14.53 4.43 -21.85
N SER A 299 -15.12 3.74 -20.87
CA SER A 299 -14.89 3.97 -19.44
C SER A 299 -13.52 3.48 -18.97
N ILE A 300 -13.07 2.31 -19.44
CA ILE A 300 -11.80 1.70 -18.99
C ILE A 300 -10.58 2.62 -19.18
N PRO A 301 -10.40 3.30 -20.32
CA PRO A 301 -9.29 4.24 -20.49
C PRO A 301 -9.47 5.53 -19.68
N MET A 302 -10.71 5.87 -19.31
CA MET A 302 -11.06 7.19 -18.84
C MET A 302 -10.86 7.30 -17.33
N TYR A 303 -9.91 8.15 -16.92
CA TYR A 303 -9.62 8.41 -15.52
C TYR A 303 -10.59 9.45 -14.94
N ILE A 304 -11.84 9.06 -14.68
CA ILE A 304 -12.82 9.93 -14.02
C ILE A 304 -13.02 9.51 -12.57
N CYS A 305 -13.09 10.50 -11.69
CA CYS A 305 -13.53 10.33 -10.31
C CYS A 305 -15.06 10.09 -10.28
N ALA A 306 -15.57 9.31 -9.33
CA ALA A 306 -17.01 9.05 -9.21
C ALA A 306 -17.88 10.33 -9.16
N THR A 307 -17.40 11.39 -8.51
CA THR A 307 -18.05 12.71 -8.48
C THR A 307 -18.19 13.30 -9.88
N ALA A 308 -17.13 13.32 -10.67
CA ALA A 308 -17.16 13.85 -12.04
C ALA A 308 -17.88 12.92 -13.03
N SER A 309 -17.95 11.62 -12.75
CA SER A 309 -18.72 10.68 -13.57
C SER A 309 -20.23 10.88 -13.44
N THR A 310 -20.71 11.54 -12.36
CA THR A 310 -22.15 11.68 -12.10
C THR A 310 -22.84 12.72 -12.98
N PRO A 311 -22.28 13.93 -13.19
CA PRO A 311 -22.80 14.87 -14.19
C PRO A 311 -22.72 14.33 -15.61
N ILE A 312 -21.64 13.61 -15.95
CA ILE A 312 -21.50 12.96 -17.27
C ILE A 312 -22.60 11.91 -17.44
N ALA A 313 -22.81 11.05 -16.44
CA ALA A 313 -23.89 10.07 -16.39
C ALA A 313 -25.28 10.71 -16.57
N ALA A 314 -25.56 11.82 -15.88
CA ALA A 314 -26.81 12.57 -16.04
C ALA A 314 -26.98 13.12 -17.47
N GLY A 315 -25.90 13.65 -18.06
CA GLY A 315 -25.88 14.09 -19.45
C GLY A 315 -26.13 12.96 -20.45
N LEU A 316 -25.54 11.77 -20.23
CA LEU A 316 -25.80 10.59 -21.05
C LEU A 316 -27.25 10.13 -20.95
N LEU A 317 -27.83 10.18 -19.76
CA LEU A 317 -29.23 9.85 -19.55
C LEU A 317 -30.16 10.84 -20.26
N LEU A 318 -29.86 12.15 -20.20
CA LEU A 318 -30.57 13.18 -20.98
C LEU A 318 -30.42 12.98 -22.49
N ALA A 319 -29.28 12.45 -22.94
CA ALA A 319 -29.03 12.11 -24.32
C ALA A 319 -29.73 10.81 -24.77
N GLY A 320 -30.47 10.14 -23.89
CA GLY A 320 -31.27 8.95 -24.18
C GLY A 320 -30.57 7.62 -23.96
N VAL A 321 -29.42 7.60 -23.28
CA VAL A 321 -28.74 6.35 -22.88
C VAL A 321 -29.53 5.68 -21.75
N SER A 322 -29.68 4.34 -21.80
CA SER A 322 -30.43 3.60 -20.79
C SER A 322 -29.88 3.79 -19.36
N PRO A 323 -30.73 3.85 -18.32
CA PRO A 323 -30.27 3.98 -16.94
C PRO A 323 -29.29 2.89 -16.52
N GLY A 324 -29.47 1.65 -17.00
CA GLY A 324 -28.57 0.53 -16.76
C GLY A 324 -27.18 0.74 -17.36
N ALA A 325 -27.08 1.24 -18.60
CA ALA A 325 -25.80 1.57 -19.21
C ALA A 325 -25.11 2.75 -18.49
N VAL A 326 -25.88 3.71 -17.99
CA VAL A 326 -25.37 4.79 -17.14
C VAL A 326 -24.83 4.25 -15.81
N LEU A 327 -25.51 3.31 -15.17
CA LEU A 327 -25.00 2.67 -13.96
C LEU A 327 -23.69 1.92 -14.23
N VAL A 328 -23.62 1.19 -15.35
CA VAL A 328 -22.40 0.48 -15.79
C VAL A 328 -21.23 1.46 -15.96
N PHE A 329 -21.44 2.62 -16.58
CA PHE A 329 -20.44 3.70 -16.67
C PHE A 329 -19.93 4.11 -15.30
N MET A 330 -20.85 4.36 -14.35
CA MET A 330 -20.53 4.87 -13.01
C MET A 330 -19.81 3.86 -12.11
N LEU A 331 -19.96 2.56 -12.37
CA LEU A 331 -19.22 1.49 -11.70
C LEU A 331 -17.87 1.25 -12.38
N ALA A 332 -17.88 1.02 -13.70
CA ALA A 332 -16.68 0.69 -14.45
C ALA A 332 -15.65 1.83 -14.50
N GLY A 333 -16.07 3.08 -14.72
CA GLY A 333 -15.15 4.22 -14.89
C GLY A 333 -14.20 4.43 -13.69
N PRO A 334 -14.73 4.66 -12.48
CA PRO A 334 -13.89 4.88 -11.31
C PRO A 334 -13.04 3.66 -10.92
N ALA A 335 -13.52 2.44 -11.18
CA ALA A 335 -12.86 1.20 -10.77
C ALA A 335 -11.86 0.63 -11.80
N THR A 336 -12.06 0.83 -13.11
CA THR A 336 -11.26 0.16 -14.16
C THR A 336 -10.31 1.08 -14.91
N ASN A 337 -10.01 2.25 -14.37
CA ASN A 337 -9.14 3.20 -15.04
C ASN A 337 -7.68 2.71 -15.17
N VAL A 338 -6.97 3.22 -16.18
CA VAL A 338 -5.58 2.82 -16.51
C VAL A 338 -4.62 2.86 -15.31
N ALA A 339 -4.76 3.86 -14.44
CA ALA A 339 -3.87 4.00 -13.27
C ALA A 339 -4.15 2.92 -12.21
N THR A 340 -5.42 2.64 -11.91
CA THR A 340 -5.80 1.55 -10.99
C THR A 340 -5.36 0.20 -11.52
N ILE A 341 -5.58 -0.09 -12.82
CA ILE A 341 -5.15 -1.33 -13.46
C ILE A 341 -3.62 -1.48 -13.35
N GLY A 342 -2.85 -0.43 -13.65
CA GLY A 342 -1.40 -0.46 -13.58
C GLY A 342 -0.86 -0.73 -12.16
N VAL A 343 -1.49 -0.14 -11.15
CA VAL A 343 -1.12 -0.38 -9.75
C VAL A 343 -1.51 -1.78 -9.30
N VAL A 344 -2.72 -2.25 -9.62
CA VAL A 344 -3.16 -3.61 -9.28
C VAL A 344 -2.26 -4.64 -9.97
N ALA A 345 -1.85 -4.38 -11.23
CA ALA A 345 -0.90 -5.22 -11.94
C ALA A 345 0.45 -5.32 -11.23
N LYS A 346 0.97 -4.16 -10.78
CA LYS A 346 2.28 -4.07 -10.12
C LYS A 346 2.28 -4.68 -8.72
N GLU A 347 1.22 -4.48 -7.94
CA GLU A 347 1.19 -4.83 -6.51
C GLU A 347 0.52 -6.19 -6.23
N LEU A 348 -0.43 -6.62 -7.07
CA LEU A 348 -1.19 -7.87 -6.86
C LEU A 348 -0.93 -8.94 -7.95
N GLY A 349 -0.43 -8.53 -9.12
CA GLY A 349 -0.05 -9.39 -10.24
C GLY A 349 -1.07 -9.43 -11.39
N GLN A 350 -0.65 -9.91 -12.56
CA GLN A 350 -1.47 -9.92 -13.79
C GLN A 350 -2.73 -10.79 -13.70
N ARG A 351 -2.64 -11.93 -12.98
CA ARG A 351 -3.82 -12.80 -12.75
C ARG A 351 -4.89 -12.09 -11.91
N ALA A 352 -4.46 -11.35 -10.90
CA ALA A 352 -5.34 -10.53 -10.09
C ALA A 352 -6.02 -9.44 -10.92
N VAL A 353 -5.31 -8.81 -11.87
CA VAL A 353 -5.90 -7.82 -12.79
C VAL A 353 -7.01 -8.44 -13.65
N ALA A 354 -6.76 -9.61 -14.24
CA ALA A 354 -7.77 -10.28 -15.05
C ALA A 354 -9.01 -10.63 -14.22
N ALA A 355 -8.81 -11.20 -13.02
CA ALA A 355 -9.91 -11.52 -12.10
C ALA A 355 -10.66 -10.27 -11.63
N TYR A 356 -9.94 -9.17 -11.38
CA TYR A 356 -10.49 -7.87 -11.00
C TYR A 356 -11.40 -7.30 -12.09
N ILE A 357 -10.88 -7.20 -13.33
CA ILE A 357 -11.62 -6.61 -14.46
C ILE A 357 -12.87 -7.45 -14.77
N VAL A 358 -12.72 -8.78 -14.82
CA VAL A 358 -13.86 -9.68 -15.09
C VAL A 358 -14.93 -9.57 -13.99
N ALA A 359 -14.52 -9.46 -12.72
CA ALA A 359 -15.47 -9.30 -11.63
C ALA A 359 -16.23 -7.97 -11.71
N VAL A 360 -15.51 -6.85 -11.86
CA VAL A 360 -16.13 -5.51 -11.90
C VAL A 360 -17.06 -5.39 -13.11
N ILE A 361 -16.61 -5.79 -14.30
CA ILE A 361 -17.43 -5.74 -15.53
C ILE A 361 -18.63 -6.69 -15.42
N GLY A 362 -18.41 -7.91 -14.94
CA GLY A 362 -19.47 -8.90 -14.82
C GLY A 362 -20.59 -8.43 -13.89
N VAL A 363 -20.23 -7.90 -12.72
CA VAL A 363 -21.22 -7.34 -11.78
C VAL A 363 -21.88 -6.10 -12.36
N ALA A 364 -21.12 -5.19 -12.98
CA ALA A 364 -21.67 -4.00 -13.59
C ALA A 364 -22.74 -4.33 -14.65
N ILE A 365 -22.48 -5.28 -15.56
CA ILE A 365 -23.45 -5.70 -16.59
C ILE A 365 -24.69 -6.32 -15.94
N VAL A 366 -24.52 -7.20 -14.95
CA VAL A 366 -25.66 -7.83 -14.25
C VAL A 366 -26.54 -6.79 -13.57
N PHE A 367 -25.95 -5.83 -12.86
CA PHE A 367 -26.70 -4.75 -12.22
C PHE A 367 -27.24 -3.72 -13.22
N GLY A 368 -26.57 -3.50 -14.35
CA GLY A 368 -27.07 -2.68 -15.45
C GLY A 368 -28.37 -3.23 -15.99
N PHE A 369 -28.40 -4.52 -16.36
CA PHE A 369 -29.63 -5.19 -16.80
C PHE A 369 -30.71 -5.21 -15.73
N LEU A 370 -30.32 -5.46 -14.47
CA LEU A 370 -31.27 -5.41 -13.36
C LEU A 370 -31.90 -4.02 -13.24
N THR A 371 -31.12 -2.97 -13.43
CA THR A 371 -31.60 -1.59 -13.39
C THR A 371 -32.56 -1.30 -14.52
N ASP A 372 -32.20 -1.63 -15.76
CA ASP A 372 -33.10 -1.45 -16.91
C ASP A 372 -34.41 -2.23 -16.73
N TYR A 373 -34.33 -3.47 -16.24
CA TYR A 373 -35.49 -4.28 -15.91
C TYR A 373 -36.39 -3.63 -14.85
N LEU A 374 -35.81 -3.11 -13.76
CA LEU A 374 -36.56 -2.45 -12.69
C LEU A 374 -37.19 -1.14 -13.16
N VAL A 375 -36.49 -0.35 -13.98
CA VAL A 375 -37.03 0.90 -14.54
C VAL A 375 -38.21 0.61 -15.46
N LEU A 376 -38.10 -0.38 -16.35
CA LEU A 376 -39.18 -0.77 -17.26
C LEU A 376 -40.41 -1.30 -16.52
N GLN A 377 -40.22 -2.07 -15.45
CA GLN A 377 -41.32 -2.72 -14.72
C GLN A 377 -42.05 -1.78 -13.75
N PHE A 378 -41.31 -0.89 -13.07
CA PHE A 378 -41.87 -0.03 -12.03
C PHE A 378 -42.06 1.42 -12.49
N GLY A 379 -41.64 1.78 -13.70
CA GLY A 379 -41.79 3.12 -14.25
C GLY A 379 -41.04 4.20 -13.47
N PHE A 380 -39.89 3.86 -12.88
CA PHE A 380 -39.07 4.84 -12.16
C PHE A 380 -38.60 5.92 -13.12
N GLU A 381 -39.11 7.15 -12.97
CA GLU A 381 -38.59 8.31 -13.70
C GLU A 381 -37.21 8.68 -13.15
N VAL A 382 -36.16 8.22 -13.83
CA VAL A 382 -34.78 8.65 -13.58
C VAL A 382 -34.56 9.97 -14.33
N ALA A 383 -35.34 11.00 -14.01
CA ALA A 383 -35.20 12.32 -14.64
C ALA A 383 -34.14 13.13 -13.88
N PRO A 384 -33.09 13.64 -14.55
CA PRO A 384 -32.07 14.36 -13.86
C PRO A 384 -32.58 15.73 -13.45
N MET A 385 -32.61 15.96 -12.14
CA MET A 385 -32.96 17.26 -11.57
C MET A 385 -31.74 18.15 -11.75
N VAL A 386 -31.81 19.13 -12.65
CA VAL A 386 -30.75 20.13 -12.84
C VAL A 386 -30.73 21.04 -11.61
N GLY A 387 -30.08 20.59 -10.55
CA GLY A 387 -29.75 21.42 -9.39
C GLY A 387 -28.61 22.36 -9.73
N HIS A 388 -28.64 23.59 -9.20
CA HIS A 388 -27.53 24.53 -9.30
C HIS A 388 -26.22 23.87 -8.84
N GLU A 389 -25.20 23.98 -9.67
CA GLU A 389 -23.88 23.36 -9.48
C GLU A 389 -23.27 23.82 -8.16
N HIS A 390 -23.41 23.00 -7.12
CA HIS A 390 -22.64 23.20 -5.91
C HIS A 390 -21.18 22.88 -6.24
N GLU A 391 -20.37 23.91 -6.50
CA GLU A 391 -18.92 23.82 -6.40
C GLU A 391 -18.60 23.24 -5.01
N VAL A 392 -18.30 21.95 -4.98
CA VAL A 392 -18.05 21.18 -3.76
C VAL A 392 -16.86 21.71 -2.95
N LEU A 393 -15.99 22.53 -3.55
CA LEU A 393 -14.82 23.14 -2.94
C LEU A 393 -14.56 24.56 -3.50
N PRO A 394 -14.07 25.50 -2.69
CA PRO A 394 -13.76 26.86 -3.15
C PRO A 394 -12.53 26.87 -4.08
N ILE A 395 -12.61 27.65 -5.16
CA ILE A 395 -11.60 27.73 -6.23
C ILE A 395 -10.18 28.00 -5.71
N TRP A 396 -10.02 28.84 -4.68
CA TRP A 396 -8.69 29.14 -4.14
C TRP A 396 -8.02 27.88 -3.55
N LEU A 397 -8.78 26.99 -2.94
CA LEU A 397 -8.26 25.79 -2.30
C LEU A 397 -7.84 24.75 -3.34
N SER A 398 -8.60 24.59 -4.40
CA SER A 398 -8.23 23.70 -5.51
C SER A 398 -6.94 24.19 -6.18
N GLN A 399 -6.83 25.49 -6.49
CA GLN A 399 -5.63 26.09 -7.08
C GLN A 399 -4.39 25.95 -6.18
N VAL A 400 -4.52 26.24 -4.88
CA VAL A 400 -3.39 26.09 -3.94
C VAL A 400 -2.96 24.62 -3.84
N SER A 401 -3.90 23.69 -3.71
CA SER A 401 -3.57 22.26 -3.65
C SER A 401 -2.92 21.76 -4.95
N ALA A 402 -3.35 22.26 -6.10
CA ALA A 402 -2.76 21.94 -7.40
C ALA A 402 -1.32 22.45 -7.52
N LEU A 403 -1.05 23.70 -7.12
CA LEU A 403 0.29 24.26 -7.12
C LEU A 403 1.23 23.50 -6.17
N VAL A 404 0.76 23.18 -4.97
CA VAL A 404 1.53 22.39 -3.98
C VAL A 404 1.83 21.00 -4.53
N LEU A 405 0.82 20.31 -5.07
CA LEU A 405 0.98 18.98 -5.64
C LEU A 405 1.93 18.99 -6.85
N ALA A 406 1.79 19.98 -7.76
CA ALA A 406 2.67 20.15 -8.90
C ALA A 406 4.12 20.39 -8.47
N ALA A 407 4.35 21.24 -7.47
CA ALA A 407 5.68 21.49 -6.92
C ALA A 407 6.30 20.22 -6.29
N LEU A 408 5.50 19.44 -5.56
CA LEU A 408 5.93 18.15 -4.99
C LEU A 408 6.27 17.14 -6.09
N MET A 409 5.41 16.98 -7.09
CA MET A 409 5.64 16.08 -8.21
C MET A 409 6.87 16.48 -9.02
N LEU A 410 7.06 17.78 -9.28
CA LEU A 410 8.24 18.29 -9.99
C LEU A 410 9.52 18.03 -9.19
N ARG A 411 9.51 18.28 -7.89
CA ARG A 411 10.63 17.97 -7.01
C ARG A 411 10.98 16.47 -7.05
N LEU A 412 9.99 15.60 -6.94
CA LEU A 412 10.19 14.14 -7.00
C LEU A 412 10.70 13.69 -8.36
N PHE A 413 10.16 14.25 -9.44
CA PHE A 413 10.59 13.96 -10.80
C PHE A 413 12.06 14.33 -11.03
N VAL A 414 12.48 15.51 -10.55
CA VAL A 414 13.87 15.96 -10.63
C VAL A 414 14.81 15.02 -9.86
N ILE A 415 14.37 14.52 -8.70
CA ILE A 415 15.14 13.54 -7.91
C ILE A 415 15.27 12.21 -8.66
N ASP A 416 14.17 11.65 -9.19
CA ASP A 416 14.18 10.40 -9.96
C ASP A 416 15.04 10.52 -11.23
N LEU A 417 14.91 11.64 -11.95
CA LEU A 417 15.70 11.92 -13.15
C LEU A 417 17.19 12.03 -12.82
N LYS A 418 17.56 12.72 -11.73
CA LYS A 418 18.95 12.82 -11.29
C LYS A 418 19.53 11.46 -10.91
N GLN A 419 18.74 10.57 -10.30
CA GLN A 419 19.16 9.20 -10.01
C GLN A 419 19.37 8.36 -11.28
N ARG A 420 18.47 8.50 -12.26
CA ARG A 420 18.59 7.81 -13.56
C ARG A 420 19.75 8.31 -14.41
N LEU A 421 20.15 9.57 -14.27
CA LEU A 421 21.31 10.16 -14.96
C LEU A 421 22.65 9.85 -14.28
N ALA A 422 22.62 9.47 -12.99
CA ALA A 422 23.81 9.13 -12.21
C ALA A 422 24.18 7.64 -12.26
N ASN A 423 23.23 6.79 -12.67
CA ASN A 423 23.42 5.36 -12.97
C ASN A 423 23.57 5.17 -14.48
#